data_AF-A0A7V3BMA7-F1
#
_entry.id   AF-A0A7V3BMA7-F1
#
_cell.length_a   1.000
_cell.length_b   1.000
_cell.length_c   1.000
_cell.angle_alpha   90.00
_cell.angle_beta   90.00
_cell.angle_gamma   90.00
#
_symmetry.space_group_name_H-M   'P 1'
#
loop_
_entity.id
_entity.type
_entity.pdbx_description
1 polymer ?
#
loop_
_entity_poly.entity_id
_entity_poly.type
_entity_poly.pdbx_seq_one_letter_code
_entity_poly.pdbx_strand_id
1 'polypeptide(L)'
;MARESTQHKLDRVRPPRVHITYDVEIGDAIEMKELPFVMGVLADLSGKPDEPLPRLRDRKFVELDRDNFNSVMKGMKPRLAFRVDNQLTNDDSKLAVELRFNSLEDFEPERVAQQVDPLRKLLEVRRQLSSLLAKTDGNDKLSEELQKIISNTELLQQVSKEAGLTAGPGESTTPEGEKANE
;
A
#
# COMPACT_ATOMS: atom_id res chain seq x y z
N MET A 1 16.54 -9.56 -47.74
CA MET A 1 17.35 -8.60 -48.51
C MET A 1 17.19 -8.94 -49.99
N ALA A 2 16.27 -8.28 -50.68
CA ALA A 2 16.45 -7.04 -51.44
C ALA A 2 16.92 -7.29 -52.88
N ARG A 3 16.01 -7.04 -53.83
CA ARG A 3 16.32 -6.51 -55.16
C ARG A 3 15.26 -5.45 -55.46
N GLU A 4 15.70 -4.20 -55.47
CA GLU A 4 14.87 -3.06 -55.79
C GLU A 4 14.45 -3.14 -57.26
N SER A 5 13.14 -3.01 -57.50
CA SER A 5 12.54 -3.24 -58.81
C SER A 5 12.97 -2.19 -59.82
N THR A 6 13.39 -2.65 -61.00
CA THR A 6 13.78 -1.84 -62.16
C THR A 6 12.66 -0.96 -62.71
N GLN A 7 11.41 -1.16 -62.25
CA GLN A 7 10.25 -0.37 -62.63
C GLN A 7 10.33 1.10 -62.15
N HIS A 8 10.88 1.39 -60.97
CA HIS A 8 10.99 2.79 -60.49
C HIS A 8 12.03 3.64 -61.24
N LYS A 9 12.90 3.02 -62.05
CA LYS A 9 13.82 3.74 -62.94
C LYS A 9 13.17 4.26 -64.22
N LEU A 10 12.00 3.73 -64.61
CA LEU A 10 11.32 4.07 -65.87
C LEU A 10 10.32 5.23 -65.74
N ASP A 11 9.85 5.54 -64.53
CA ASP A 11 8.97 6.70 -64.26
C ASP A 11 9.62 8.06 -64.55
N ARG A 12 10.95 8.11 -64.58
CA ARG A 12 11.69 9.38 -64.71
C ARG A 12 11.86 9.85 -66.16
N VAL A 13 11.74 8.97 -67.16
CA VAL A 13 12.17 9.31 -68.53
C VAL A 13 11.06 9.25 -69.58
N ARG A 14 9.96 8.49 -69.38
CA ARG A 14 8.80 8.52 -70.30
C ARG A 14 7.48 8.16 -69.58
N PRO A 15 6.53 9.08 -69.40
CA PRO A 15 5.26 8.75 -68.77
C PRO A 15 4.39 7.89 -69.73
N PRO A 16 3.97 6.68 -69.32
CA PRO A 16 3.03 5.88 -70.09
C PRO A 16 1.65 6.56 -70.09
N ARG A 17 1.02 6.63 -71.26
CA ARG A 17 -0.36 7.07 -71.38
C ARG A 17 -1.27 5.86 -71.14
N VAL A 18 -2.20 6.05 -70.21
CA VAL A 18 -3.18 5.11 -69.64
C VAL A 18 -2.64 4.31 -68.44
N HIS A 19 -2.97 4.80 -67.24
CA HIS A 19 -2.97 4.03 -66.01
C HIS A 19 -4.40 3.53 -65.77
N ILE A 20 -4.58 2.22 -65.63
CA ILE A 20 -5.80 1.65 -65.07
C ILE A 20 -5.58 1.59 -63.56
N THR A 21 -6.14 2.54 -62.84
CA THR A 21 -6.25 2.49 -61.37
C THR A 21 -7.48 1.69 -61.00
N TYR A 22 -7.33 0.78 -60.03
CA TYR A 22 -8.45 0.10 -59.40
C TYR A 22 -8.94 0.98 -58.27
N ASP A 23 -9.93 1.83 -58.56
CA ASP A 23 -10.63 2.58 -57.53
C ASP A 23 -11.65 1.64 -56.87
N VAL A 24 -11.39 1.29 -55.61
CA VAL A 24 -12.36 0.61 -54.76
C VAL A 24 -13.27 1.67 -54.17
N GLU A 25 -14.38 1.95 -54.86
CA GLU A 25 -15.52 2.57 -54.20
C GLU A 25 -16.08 1.57 -53.19
N ILE A 26 -15.78 1.79 -51.91
CA ILE A 26 -16.44 1.10 -50.80
C ILE A 26 -17.84 1.71 -50.67
N GLY A 27 -18.69 1.41 -51.66
CA GLY A 27 -20.09 1.81 -51.66
C GLY A 27 -20.80 1.17 -50.47
N ASP A 28 -21.30 2.03 -49.58
CA ASP A 28 -22.31 1.69 -48.57
C ASP A 28 -21.92 0.63 -47.51
N ALA A 29 -20.63 0.44 -47.24
CA ALA A 29 -20.22 -0.36 -46.09
C ALA A 29 -20.58 0.40 -44.79
N ILE A 30 -21.73 0.05 -44.20
CA ILE A 30 -22.08 0.44 -42.83
C ILE A 30 -21.01 -0.17 -41.92
N GLU A 31 -20.02 0.64 -41.55
CA GLU A 31 -19.05 0.26 -40.54
C GLU A 31 -19.82 0.11 -39.21
N MET A 32 -20.10 -1.14 -38.84
CA MET A 32 -20.76 -1.51 -37.60
C MET A 32 -19.86 -1.13 -36.43
N LYS A 33 -19.94 0.14 -36.01
CA LYS A 33 -19.23 0.65 -34.85
C LYS A 33 -20.03 0.26 -33.60
N GLU A 34 -19.69 -0.90 -33.04
CA GLU A 34 -20.29 -1.34 -31.79
C GLU A 34 -19.95 -0.36 -30.67
N LEU A 35 -20.97 0.08 -29.93
CA LEU A 35 -20.75 0.87 -28.73
C LEU A 35 -20.04 0.00 -27.69
N PRO A 36 -18.99 0.50 -27.04
CA PRO A 36 -18.32 -0.25 -25.99
C PRO A 36 -19.32 -0.58 -24.87
N PHE A 37 -19.29 -1.82 -24.39
CA PHE A 37 -20.09 -2.22 -23.24
C PHE A 37 -19.53 -1.58 -21.97
N VAL A 38 -20.22 -0.55 -21.47
CA VAL A 38 -19.87 0.14 -20.22
C VAL A 38 -20.78 -0.33 -19.09
N MET A 39 -20.18 -0.81 -18.00
CA MET A 39 -20.90 -1.23 -16.81
C MET A 39 -20.72 -0.20 -15.69
N GLY A 40 -21.84 0.35 -15.20
CA GLY A 40 -21.84 1.21 -14.02
C GLY A 40 -22.01 0.39 -12.73
N VAL A 41 -21.06 0.53 -11.80
CA VAL A 41 -21.16 -0.07 -10.46
C VAL A 41 -21.53 1.01 -9.45
N LEU A 42 -22.63 0.80 -8.73
CA LEU A 42 -23.11 1.68 -7.66
C LEU A 42 -22.94 0.96 -6.32
N ALA A 43 -22.03 1.45 -5.49
CA ALA A 43 -21.75 0.88 -4.17
C ALA A 43 -21.32 1.98 -3.18
N ASP A 44 -21.47 1.72 -1.89
CA ASP A 44 -20.84 2.54 -0.85
C ASP A 44 -19.38 2.10 -0.70
N LEU A 45 -18.48 2.93 -1.20
CA LEU A 45 -17.04 2.65 -1.25
C LEU A 45 -16.22 3.58 -0.35
N SER A 46 -16.83 4.60 0.25
CA SER A 46 -16.13 5.61 1.06
C SER A 46 -16.10 5.27 2.56
N GLY A 47 -16.99 4.38 3.02
CA GLY A 47 -17.06 3.97 4.42
C GLY A 47 -17.48 5.13 5.34
N LYS A 48 -16.57 5.59 6.20
CA LYS A 48 -16.78 6.73 7.11
C LYS A 48 -15.88 7.91 6.73
N PRO A 49 -16.23 8.64 5.65
CA PRO A 49 -15.39 9.73 5.16
C PRO A 49 -15.28 10.88 6.18
N ASP A 50 -14.15 11.59 6.16
CA ASP A 50 -13.93 12.80 6.97
C ASP A 50 -14.88 13.94 6.56
N GLU A 51 -15.16 14.05 5.27
CA GLU A 51 -16.06 15.04 4.69
C GLU A 51 -17.38 14.39 4.25
N PRO A 52 -18.53 15.02 4.51
CA PRO A 52 -19.81 14.48 4.06
C PRO A 52 -19.86 14.44 2.53
N LEU A 53 -20.22 13.27 2.00
CA LEU A 53 -20.34 13.07 0.56
C LEU A 53 -21.45 13.97 -0.03
N PRO A 54 -21.26 14.48 -1.26
CA PRO A 54 -22.31 15.20 -1.98
C PRO A 54 -23.60 14.40 -2.09
N ARG A 55 -24.71 15.09 -2.35
CA ARG A 55 -25.99 14.42 -2.62
C ARG A 55 -25.85 13.49 -3.83
N LEU A 56 -26.57 12.38 -3.83
CA LEU A 56 -26.47 11.36 -4.88
C LEU A 56 -26.65 11.92 -6.30
N ARG A 57 -27.51 12.94 -6.47
CA ARG A 57 -27.76 13.60 -7.76
C ARG A 57 -26.57 14.40 -8.30
N ASP A 58 -25.69 14.88 -7.42
CA ASP A 58 -24.54 15.70 -7.79
C ASP A 58 -23.27 14.85 -7.98
N ARG A 59 -23.35 13.53 -7.72
CA ARG A 59 -22.23 12.60 -7.89
C ARG A 59 -22.09 12.21 -9.35
N LYS A 60 -20.90 12.42 -9.91
CA LYS A 60 -20.55 12.00 -11.28
C LYS A 60 -19.96 10.59 -11.25
N PHE A 61 -20.23 9.82 -12.31
CA PHE A 61 -19.49 8.59 -12.57
C PHE A 61 -18.04 8.93 -12.92
N VAL A 62 -17.13 8.08 -12.43
CA VAL A 62 -15.71 8.14 -12.73
C VAL A 62 -15.37 6.86 -13.47
N GLU A 63 -14.72 6.99 -14.61
CA GLU A 63 -14.23 5.84 -15.38
C GLU A 63 -13.06 5.18 -14.66
N LEU A 64 -13.08 3.85 -14.60
CA LEU A 64 -12.11 3.06 -13.85
C LEU A 64 -11.43 2.07 -14.79
N ASP A 65 -10.12 2.23 -14.92
CA ASP A 65 -9.22 1.39 -15.70
C ASP A 65 -8.10 0.84 -14.81
N ARG A 66 -7.33 -0.11 -15.35
CA ARG A 66 -6.19 -0.71 -14.65
C ARG A 66 -5.12 0.31 -14.24
N ASP A 67 -4.94 1.34 -15.06
CA ASP A 67 -3.90 2.35 -14.86
C ASP A 67 -4.35 3.49 -13.93
N ASN A 68 -5.66 3.75 -13.82
CA ASN A 68 -6.20 4.90 -13.08
C ASN A 68 -6.76 4.53 -11.69
N PHE A 69 -6.83 3.23 -11.35
CA PHE A 69 -7.48 2.73 -10.13
C PHE A 69 -7.00 3.43 -8.85
N ASN A 70 -5.68 3.54 -8.67
CA ASN A 70 -5.09 4.18 -7.49
C ASN A 70 -5.43 5.68 -7.44
N SER A 71 -5.48 6.36 -8.58
CA SER A 71 -5.85 7.78 -8.65
C SER A 71 -7.31 8.01 -8.27
N VAL A 72 -8.21 7.14 -8.74
CA VAL A 72 -9.64 7.19 -8.39
C VAL A 72 -9.84 6.87 -6.90
N MET A 73 -9.17 5.84 -6.38
CA MET A 73 -9.22 5.48 -4.96
C MET A 73 -8.75 6.63 -4.06
N LYS A 74 -7.62 7.26 -4.40
CA LYS A 74 -7.10 8.42 -3.69
C LYS A 74 -8.06 9.62 -3.72
N GLY A 75 -8.78 9.82 -4.83
CA GLY A 75 -9.81 10.86 -4.94
C GLY A 75 -11.03 10.58 -4.05
N MET A 76 -11.42 9.31 -3.91
CA MET A 76 -12.54 8.88 -3.09
C MET A 76 -12.26 8.92 -1.58
N LYS A 77 -10.98 8.83 -1.18
CA LYS A 77 -10.50 8.83 0.21
C LYS A 77 -11.29 7.88 1.13
N PRO A 78 -11.31 6.56 0.85
CA PRO A 78 -11.93 5.59 1.75
C PRO A 78 -11.31 5.68 3.15
N ARG A 79 -12.17 5.84 4.15
CA ARG A 79 -11.78 5.89 5.55
C ARG A 79 -12.59 4.89 6.36
N LEU A 80 -11.90 4.11 7.18
CA LEU A 80 -12.52 3.16 8.11
C LEU A 80 -12.15 3.55 9.53
N ALA A 81 -13.17 3.79 10.36
CA ALA A 81 -12.99 4.09 11.78
C ALA A 81 -13.88 3.15 12.61
N PHE A 82 -13.25 2.22 13.32
CA PHE A 82 -13.94 1.21 14.13
C PHE A 82 -13.08 0.76 15.32
N ARG A 83 -13.71 0.06 16.26
CA ARG A 83 -13.03 -0.51 17.43
C ARG A 83 -12.90 -2.02 17.24
N VAL A 84 -11.70 -2.53 17.44
CA VAL A 84 -11.37 -3.96 17.40
C VAL A 84 -10.92 -4.44 18.77
N ASP A 85 -10.96 -5.74 19.00
CA ASP A 85 -10.50 -6.32 20.27
C ASP A 85 -8.95 -6.29 20.32
N ASN A 86 -8.41 -5.91 21.47
CA ASN A 86 -6.97 -5.69 21.63
C ASN A 86 -6.23 -6.98 22.03
N GLN A 87 -5.56 -7.59 21.07
CA GLN A 87 -4.76 -8.81 21.30
C GLN A 87 -3.30 -8.53 21.72
N LEU A 88 -2.91 -7.27 21.97
CA LEU A 88 -1.52 -6.92 22.31
C LEU A 88 -1.22 -7.05 23.80
N THR A 89 -2.21 -6.76 24.64
CA THR A 89 -2.09 -6.77 26.11
C THR A 89 -2.79 -7.97 26.75
N ASN A 90 -3.52 -8.77 25.95
CA ASN A 90 -4.41 -9.83 26.42
C ASN A 90 -5.45 -9.35 27.45
N ASP A 91 -5.78 -8.06 27.41
CA ASP A 91 -6.88 -7.47 28.18
C ASP A 91 -8.14 -7.42 27.31
N ASP A 92 -9.33 -7.50 27.92
CA ASP A 92 -10.65 -7.30 27.25
C ASP A 92 -10.87 -5.85 26.75
N SER A 93 -9.78 -5.11 26.53
CA SER A 93 -9.78 -3.75 26.02
C SER A 93 -10.03 -3.71 24.51
N LYS A 94 -10.58 -2.59 24.03
CA LYS A 94 -10.79 -2.34 22.60
C LYS A 94 -9.81 -1.31 22.08
N LEU A 95 -9.18 -1.62 20.95
CA LEU A 95 -8.31 -0.71 20.22
C LEU A 95 -9.14 0.08 19.20
N ALA A 96 -9.08 1.41 19.26
CA ALA A 96 -9.63 2.26 18.22
C ALA A 96 -8.66 2.28 17.04
N VAL A 97 -9.15 1.91 15.86
CA VAL A 97 -8.37 1.85 14.63
C VAL A 97 -8.98 2.80 13.61
N GLU A 98 -8.11 3.61 13.01
CA GLU A 98 -8.43 4.52 11.92
C GLU A 98 -7.54 4.19 10.73
N LEU A 99 -8.13 3.77 9.63
CA LEU A 99 -7.45 3.41 8.40
C LEU A 99 -7.84 4.35 7.27
N ARG A 100 -6.84 4.76 6.48
CA ARG A 100 -6.98 5.57 5.28
C ARG A 100 -6.36 4.83 4.10
N PHE A 101 -7.13 4.66 3.03
CA PHE A 101 -6.69 3.95 1.84
C PHE A 101 -6.47 4.94 0.69
N ASN A 102 -5.34 4.83 0.01
CA ASN A 102 -4.98 5.64 -1.15
C ASN A 102 -4.65 4.78 -2.36
N SER A 103 -4.16 3.56 -2.15
CA SER A 103 -3.83 2.60 -3.21
C SER A 103 -4.29 1.19 -2.84
N LEU A 104 -4.26 0.28 -3.82
CA LEU A 104 -4.56 -1.12 -3.58
C LEU A 104 -3.57 -1.79 -2.60
N GLU A 105 -2.33 -1.33 -2.54
CA GLU A 105 -1.32 -1.83 -1.59
C GLU A 105 -1.71 -1.57 -0.13
N ASP A 106 -2.53 -0.54 0.14
CA ASP A 106 -2.92 -0.20 1.51
C ASP A 106 -3.80 -1.29 2.17
N PHE A 107 -4.30 -2.26 1.38
CA PHE A 107 -4.98 -3.45 1.89
C PHE A 107 -4.01 -4.54 2.38
N GLU A 108 -2.71 -4.41 2.10
CA GLU A 108 -1.73 -5.36 2.60
C GLU A 108 -1.54 -5.22 4.12
N PRO A 109 -1.38 -6.33 4.86
CA PRO A 109 -1.24 -6.30 6.31
C PRO A 109 -0.08 -5.42 6.80
N GLU A 110 1.00 -5.32 6.02
CA GLU A 110 2.14 -4.46 6.35
C GLU A 110 1.74 -2.97 6.33
N ARG A 111 1.01 -2.53 5.31
CA ARG A 111 0.52 -1.15 5.22
C ARG A 111 -0.48 -0.84 6.32
N VAL A 112 -1.39 -1.78 6.61
CA VAL A 112 -2.36 -1.64 7.70
C VAL A 112 -1.64 -1.52 9.06
N ALA A 113 -0.64 -2.37 9.33
CA ALA A 113 0.14 -2.32 10.56
C ALA A 113 0.93 -1.01 10.72
N GLN A 114 1.39 -0.40 9.62
CA GLN A 114 2.06 0.91 9.64
C GLN A 114 1.13 2.07 10.02
N GLN A 115 -0.17 1.98 9.71
CA GLN A 115 -1.15 3.01 10.05
C GLN A 115 -1.57 2.98 11.52
N VAL A 116 -1.48 1.83 12.18
CA VAL A 116 -1.87 1.63 13.58
C VAL A 116 -0.67 1.87 14.50
N ASP A 117 -0.69 2.96 15.27
CA ASP A 117 0.48 3.42 16.05
C ASP A 117 1.13 2.33 16.96
N PRO A 118 0.36 1.53 17.75
CA PRO A 118 0.97 0.45 18.53
C PRO A 118 1.65 -0.63 17.68
N LEU A 119 1.05 -1.00 16.54
CA LEU A 119 1.60 -2.02 15.64
C LEU A 119 2.82 -1.51 14.89
N ARG A 120 2.83 -0.23 14.50
CA ARG A 120 3.98 0.41 13.85
C ARG A 120 5.24 0.31 14.71
N LYS A 121 5.12 0.60 16.02
CA LYS A 121 6.24 0.50 16.96
C LYS A 121 6.79 -0.93 17.04
N LEU A 122 5.92 -1.93 17.11
CA LEU A 122 6.35 -3.34 17.12
C LEU A 122 7.04 -3.74 15.81
N LEU A 123 6.57 -3.23 14.68
CA LEU A 123 7.16 -3.47 13.37
C LEU A 123 8.54 -2.81 13.23
N GLU A 124 8.71 -1.60 13.78
CA GLU A 124 10.01 -0.93 13.87
C GLU A 124 11.01 -1.72 14.72
N VAL A 125 10.60 -2.17 15.91
CA VAL A 125 11.43 -3.02 16.78
C VAL A 125 11.82 -4.31 16.06
N ARG A 126 10.88 -4.97 15.37
CA ARG A 126 11.19 -6.16 14.56
C ARG A 126 12.23 -5.87 13.48
N ARG A 127 12.10 -4.77 12.74
CA ARG A 127 13.08 -4.38 11.71
C ARG A 127 14.45 -4.12 12.32
N GLN A 128 14.53 -3.46 13.48
CA GLN A 128 15.77 -3.23 14.21
C GLN A 128 16.42 -4.55 14.66
N LEU A 129 15.64 -5.48 15.22
CA LEU A 129 16.12 -6.80 15.63
C LEU A 129 16.60 -7.63 14.44
N SER A 130 15.89 -7.62 13.31
CA SER A 130 16.35 -8.30 12.09
C SER A 130 17.62 -7.68 11.53
N SER A 131 17.77 -6.35 11.58
CA SER A 131 19.00 -5.67 11.18
C SER A 131 20.16 -6.01 12.11
N LEU A 132 19.92 -6.10 13.42
CA LEU A 132 20.90 -6.52 14.40
C LEU A 132 21.35 -7.96 14.14
N LEU A 133 20.41 -8.89 13.92
CA LEU A 133 20.70 -10.28 13.59
C LEU A 133 21.58 -10.38 12.33
N ALA A 134 21.24 -9.67 11.27
CA ALA A 134 22.03 -9.67 10.03
C ALA A 134 23.46 -9.10 10.23
N LYS A 135 23.65 -8.14 11.14
CA LYS A 135 24.97 -7.58 11.46
C LYS A 135 25.79 -8.49 12.36
N THR A 136 25.14 -9.26 13.23
CA THR A 136 25.81 -10.20 14.14
C THR A 136 26.27 -11.46 13.40
N ASP A 137 25.53 -11.92 12.39
CA ASP A 137 25.84 -13.14 11.62
C ASP A 137 27.20 -13.06 10.88
N GLY A 138 27.69 -11.85 10.58
CA GLY A 138 28.99 -11.63 9.94
C GLY A 138 30.08 -11.07 10.85
N ASN A 139 29.83 -10.90 12.16
CA ASN A 139 30.77 -10.26 13.08
C ASN A 139 30.81 -10.94 14.45
N ASP A 140 31.69 -11.94 14.56
CA ASP A 140 31.90 -12.74 15.77
C ASP A 140 32.19 -11.89 17.02
N LYS A 141 32.92 -10.77 16.88
CA LYS A 141 33.22 -9.87 18.00
C LYS A 141 31.97 -9.20 18.55
N LEU A 142 31.05 -8.79 17.66
CA LEU A 142 29.78 -8.18 18.03
C LEU A 142 28.87 -9.21 18.72
N SER A 143 28.91 -10.47 18.28
CA SER A 143 28.20 -11.58 18.93
C SER A 143 28.69 -11.81 20.37
N GLU A 144 30.01 -11.88 20.57
CA GLU A 144 30.61 -12.06 21.89
C GLU A 144 30.30 -10.89 22.84
N GLU A 145 30.34 -9.65 22.37
CA GLU A 145 29.98 -8.49 23.20
C GLU A 145 28.49 -8.44 23.54
N LEU A 146 27.60 -8.76 22.60
CA LEU A 146 26.17 -8.86 22.87
C LEU A 146 25.87 -9.95 23.91
N GLN A 147 26.57 -11.09 23.84
CA GLN A 147 26.41 -12.17 24.81
C GLN A 147 26.89 -11.75 26.22
N LYS A 148 27.96 -10.95 26.31
CA LYS A 148 28.41 -10.34 27.57
C LYS A 148 27.39 -9.33 28.12
N ILE A 149 26.78 -8.51 27.27
CA ILE A 149 25.74 -7.54 27.69
C ILE A 149 24.50 -8.27 28.17
N ILE A 150 24.04 -9.31 27.47
CA ILE A 150 22.89 -10.13 27.89
C ILE A 150 23.14 -10.81 29.24
N SER A 151 24.37 -11.25 29.49
CA SER A 151 24.75 -11.90 30.75
C SER A 151 24.84 -10.94 31.93
N ASN A 152 24.90 -9.62 31.69
CA ASN A 152 25.09 -8.61 32.71
C ASN A 152 23.90 -7.64 32.76
N THR A 153 23.01 -7.87 33.72
CA THR A 153 21.80 -7.08 33.99
C THR A 153 22.08 -5.58 34.17
N GLU A 154 23.23 -5.19 34.73
CA GLU A 154 23.58 -3.78 34.95
C GLU A 154 23.95 -3.06 33.65
N LEU A 155 24.72 -3.74 32.78
CA LEU A 155 25.06 -3.21 31.46
C LEU A 155 23.82 -3.14 30.55
N LEU A 156 22.93 -4.12 30.65
CA LEU A 156 21.62 -4.09 29.99
C LEU A 156 20.78 -2.88 30.41
N GLN A 157 20.79 -2.52 31.70
CA GLN A 157 20.07 -1.35 32.22
C GLN A 157 20.69 -0.03 31.76
N GLN A 158 22.03 0.05 31.67
CA GLN A 158 22.72 1.23 31.13
C GLN A 158 22.47 1.40 29.63
N VAL A 159 22.60 0.32 28.86
CA VAL A 159 22.37 0.34 27.40
C VAL A 159 20.90 0.61 27.07
N SER A 160 19.95 0.04 27.81
CA SER A 160 18.52 0.35 27.61
C SER A 160 18.17 1.81 27.92
N LYS A 161 18.85 2.41 28.90
CA LYS A 161 18.73 3.83 29.24
C LYS A 161 19.36 4.74 28.18
N GLU A 162 20.51 4.37 27.61
CA GLU A 162 21.16 5.08 26.51
C GLU A 162 20.41 4.91 25.18
N ALA A 163 19.80 3.75 24.94
CA ALA A 163 18.99 3.44 23.76
C ALA A 163 17.59 4.07 23.80
N GLY A 164 17.22 4.77 24.88
CA GLY A 164 15.96 5.52 24.97
C GLY A 164 14.70 4.66 25.14
N LEU A 165 14.83 3.38 25.50
CA LEU A 165 13.69 2.56 25.89
C LEU A 165 13.37 2.83 27.37
N THR A 166 12.66 3.92 27.64
CA THR A 166 11.98 4.05 28.94
C THR A 166 10.96 2.93 29.05
N ALA A 167 11.26 1.93 29.89
CA ALA A 167 10.33 0.89 30.26
C ALA A 167 8.99 1.54 30.66
N GLY A 168 7.95 1.31 29.86
CA GLY A 168 6.59 1.65 30.25
C GLY A 168 6.26 0.85 31.51
N PRO A 169 5.76 1.49 32.58
CA PRO A 169 5.43 0.79 33.81
C PRO A 169 4.21 -0.10 33.56
N GLY A 170 4.45 -1.41 33.46
CA GLY A 170 3.44 -2.39 33.83
C GLY A 170 3.29 -2.31 35.34
N GLU A 171 2.19 -1.71 35.78
CA GLU A 171 1.77 -1.59 37.18
C GLU A 171 1.77 -2.98 37.84
N SER A 172 2.81 -3.26 38.62
CA SER A 172 2.75 -4.23 39.71
C SER A 172 2.22 -3.51 40.95
N THR A 173 0.90 -3.37 41.05
CA THR A 173 0.25 -3.02 42.31
C THR A 173 -0.15 -4.30 43.04
N THR A 174 0.84 -4.87 43.74
CA THR A 174 0.58 -5.61 44.98
C THR A 174 1.63 -5.18 46.00
N PRO A 175 1.19 -4.69 47.16
CA PRO A 175 1.68 -5.29 48.39
C PRO A 175 0.50 -5.80 49.23
N GLU A 176 0.61 -7.06 49.62
CA GLU A 176 -0.15 -7.69 50.68
C GLU A 176 0.03 -6.92 52.00
N GLY A 177 -1.09 -6.76 52.73
CA GLY A 177 -1.20 -7.25 54.10
C GLY A 177 -0.49 -6.53 55.25
N GLU A 178 -1.33 -6.13 56.23
CA GLU A 178 -1.07 -6.20 57.68
C GLU A 178 -0.50 -4.95 58.38
N LYS A 179 -1.35 -4.22 59.12
CA LYS A 179 -1.40 -4.33 60.60
C LYS A 179 -2.57 -3.54 61.23
N ALA A 180 -2.94 -4.03 62.41
CA ALA A 180 -4.06 -3.70 63.28
C ALA A 180 -3.91 -2.40 64.09
N ASN A 181 -5.00 -2.06 64.80
CA ASN A 181 -5.26 -0.95 65.76
C ASN A 181 -5.44 0.43 65.12
N GLU A 182 -6.48 1.20 65.42
CA GLU A 182 -7.27 1.42 66.65
C GLU A 182 -8.69 1.91 66.28
#